data_AF-A0A127AZW5-F1
#
_entry.id   AF-A0A127AZW5-F1
#
_cell.length_a   1.000
_cell.length_b   1.000
_cell.length_c   1.000
_cell.angle_alpha   90.00
_cell.angle_beta   90.00
_cell.angle_gamma   90.00
#
_symmetry.space_group_name_H-M   'P 1'
#
loop_
_entity.id
_entity.type
_entity.pdbx_description
1 polymer ?
#
loop_
_entity_poly.entity_id
_entity_poly.type
_entity_poly.pdbx_seq_one_letter_code
_entity_poly.pdbx_strand_id
1 'polypeptide(L)'
;MKNFISALLVIFLLGTSGTAHVAFGQSSPEADKTSAMVSKKMLQVLRLNELEYIKVKELNFARVSKMTEALTMYSHDQAGLDTRLNEIEKEFEANLAGVLKKDTFLSYASFKMTPEGDVMAMMKKTPAPGAAPVR
;
A
#
# COMPACT_ATOMS: atom_id res chain seq x y z
N MET A 1 -23.87 -56.66 -4.38
CA MET A 1 -22.95 -55.51 -4.58
C MET A 1 -23.81 -54.44 -5.26
N LYS A 2 -24.49 -53.45 -4.65
CA LYS A 2 -24.39 -52.57 -3.47
C LYS A 2 -23.27 -51.53 -3.49
N ASN A 3 -23.27 -50.71 -4.54
CA ASN A 3 -22.51 -49.46 -4.61
C ASN A 3 -23.32 -48.50 -5.49
N PHE A 4 -24.45 -48.02 -4.97
CA PHE A 4 -24.66 -46.60 -4.62
C PHE A 4 -24.58 -45.63 -5.82
N ILE A 5 -25.64 -45.70 -6.63
CA ILE A 5 -26.15 -44.59 -7.44
C ILE A 5 -26.72 -43.53 -6.48
N SER A 6 -26.41 -42.26 -6.76
CA SER A 6 -27.10 -41.05 -6.26
C SER A 6 -27.05 -40.75 -4.76
N ALA A 7 -26.13 -39.87 -4.38
CA ALA A 7 -26.39 -38.80 -3.40
C ALA A 7 -25.35 -37.70 -3.67
N LEU A 8 -25.75 -36.61 -4.31
CA LEU A 8 -26.11 -35.42 -3.55
C LEU A 8 -24.88 -34.82 -2.85
N LEU A 9 -24.12 -34.02 -3.57
CA LEU A 9 -23.36 -32.89 -3.02
C LEU A 9 -22.90 -31.97 -4.15
N VAL A 10 -23.90 -31.30 -4.75
CA VAL A 10 -23.76 -29.88 -5.06
C VAL A 10 -23.34 -29.21 -3.76
N ILE A 11 -22.06 -28.83 -3.62
CA ILE A 11 -21.50 -27.81 -2.72
C ILE A 11 -19.98 -27.88 -2.95
N PHE A 12 -19.48 -27.08 -3.89
CA PHE A 12 -18.39 -26.12 -3.64
C PHE A 12 -18.17 -25.26 -4.89
N LEU A 13 -19.25 -24.58 -5.29
CA LEU A 13 -19.16 -23.25 -5.86
C LEU A 13 -18.71 -22.31 -4.73
N LEU A 14 -17.49 -22.47 -4.23
CA LEU A 14 -16.82 -21.35 -3.58
C LEU A 14 -16.23 -20.52 -4.71
N GLY A 15 -17.04 -19.58 -5.16
CA GLY A 15 -16.50 -18.32 -5.59
C GLY A 15 -15.55 -17.85 -4.50
N THR A 16 -14.26 -17.83 -4.81
CA THR A 16 -13.34 -16.91 -4.16
C THR A 16 -13.73 -15.52 -4.65
N SER A 17 -14.89 -15.05 -4.17
CA SER A 17 -15.13 -13.63 -3.99
C SER A 17 -13.91 -13.14 -3.24
N GLY A 18 -13.08 -12.37 -3.95
CA GLY A 18 -11.97 -11.66 -3.35
C GLY A 18 -12.54 -10.82 -2.22
N THR A 19 -12.58 -11.38 -1.02
CA THR A 19 -12.65 -10.59 0.18
C THR A 19 -11.30 -9.90 0.22
N ALA A 20 -11.30 -8.66 -0.28
CA ALA A 20 -10.39 -7.64 0.17
C ALA A 20 -10.55 -7.58 1.69
N HIS A 21 -9.89 -8.50 2.39
CA HIS A 21 -9.56 -8.32 3.79
C HIS A 21 -8.63 -7.12 3.78
N VAL A 22 -9.21 -5.93 3.94
CA VAL A 22 -8.53 -4.79 4.52
C VAL A 22 -8.20 -5.19 5.95
N ALA A 23 -7.15 -6.00 6.08
CA ALA A 23 -6.46 -6.20 7.32
C ALA A 23 -5.87 -4.83 7.68
N PHE A 24 -6.62 -4.06 8.46
CA PHE A 24 -6.03 -3.11 9.39
C PHE A 24 -5.34 -3.92 10.50
N GLY A 25 -4.36 -4.74 10.10
CA GLY A 25 -3.48 -5.44 11.01
C GLY A 25 -2.58 -4.40 11.65
N GLN A 26 -2.74 -4.21 12.96
CA GLN A 26 -1.92 -3.40 13.86
C GLN A 26 -1.05 -2.35 13.13
N SER A 27 -1.67 -1.24 12.71
CA SER A 27 -0.94 -0.15 12.09
C SER A 27 0.01 0.47 13.10
N SER A 28 1.26 0.72 12.68
CA SER A 28 2.12 1.60 13.45
C SER A 28 1.60 3.04 13.27
N PRO A 29 1.50 3.85 14.34
CA PRO A 29 1.10 5.25 14.22
C PRO A 29 1.94 6.05 13.20
N GLU A 30 3.16 5.62 12.93
CA GLU A 30 4.07 6.16 11.92
C GLU A 30 3.59 5.88 10.50
N ALA A 31 3.08 4.68 10.24
CA ALA A 31 2.53 4.30 8.94
C ALA A 31 1.28 5.10 8.60
N ASP A 32 0.39 5.31 9.58
CA ASP A 32 -0.80 6.14 9.44
C ASP A 32 -0.45 7.60 9.13
N LYS A 33 0.52 8.18 9.84
CA LYS A 33 0.97 9.57 9.58
C LYS A 33 1.60 9.72 8.21
N THR A 34 2.56 8.85 7.89
CA THR A 34 3.31 8.94 6.63
C THR A 34 2.37 8.76 5.44
N SER A 35 1.50 7.75 5.49
CA SER A 35 0.50 7.49 4.44
C SER A 35 -0.46 8.67 4.26
N ALA A 36 -0.93 9.28 5.36
CA ALA A 36 -1.76 10.49 5.28
C ALA A 36 -1.03 11.68 4.66
N MET A 37 0.24 11.90 5.02
CA MET A 37 1.06 12.99 4.50
C MET A 37 1.30 12.85 2.99
N VAL A 38 1.76 11.69 2.53
CA VAL A 38 1.99 11.46 1.09
C VAL A 38 0.68 11.53 0.31
N SER A 39 -0.42 10.98 0.85
CA SER A 39 -1.72 11.04 0.17
C SER A 39 -2.24 12.46 0.02
N LYS A 40 -2.04 13.30 1.05
CA LYS A 40 -2.40 14.73 0.98
C LYS A 40 -1.57 15.46 -0.08
N LYS A 41 -0.30 15.11 -0.24
CA LYS A 41 0.56 15.67 -1.29
C LYS A 41 0.14 15.20 -2.67
N MET A 42 -0.19 13.93 -2.84
CA MET A 42 -0.74 13.39 -4.09
C MET A 42 -2.07 14.06 -4.44
N LEU A 43 -2.97 14.29 -3.48
CA LEU A 43 -4.21 15.04 -3.70
C LEU A 43 -3.94 16.42 -4.31
N GLN A 44 -2.96 17.15 -3.77
CA GLN A 44 -2.62 18.49 -4.24
C GLN A 44 -1.97 18.48 -5.63
N VAL A 45 -0.97 17.62 -5.84
CA VAL A 45 -0.16 17.60 -7.07
C VAL A 45 -0.92 16.97 -8.23
N LEU A 46 -1.61 15.86 -7.96
CA LEU A 46 -2.35 15.10 -8.99
C LEU A 46 -3.78 15.61 -9.17
N ARG A 47 -4.22 16.56 -8.33
CA ARG A 47 -5.56 17.15 -8.34
C ARG A 47 -6.65 16.07 -8.28
N LEU A 48 -6.45 15.10 -7.38
CA LEU A 48 -7.34 13.95 -7.22
C LEU A 48 -8.75 14.42 -6.85
N ASN A 49 -9.76 13.74 -7.38
CA ASN A 49 -11.10 13.86 -6.80
C ASN A 49 -11.22 13.07 -5.49
N GLU A 50 -12.35 13.18 -4.81
CA GLU A 50 -12.56 12.54 -3.50
C GLU A 50 -12.44 11.00 -3.56
N LEU A 51 -13.02 10.36 -4.57
CA LEU A 51 -12.96 8.90 -4.72
C LEU A 51 -11.54 8.42 -5.01
N GLU A 52 -10.84 9.11 -5.92
CA GLU A 52 -9.42 8.86 -6.21
C GLU A 52 -8.57 9.04 -4.96
N TYR A 53 -8.81 10.10 -4.18
CA TYR A 53 -8.09 10.37 -2.94
C TYR A 53 -8.28 9.28 -1.89
N ILE A 54 -9.51 8.81 -1.67
CA ILE A 54 -9.80 7.72 -0.74
C ILE A 54 -9.00 6.48 -1.14
N LYS A 55 -9.03 6.11 -2.43
CA LYS A 55 -8.29 4.94 -2.94
C LYS A 55 -6.78 5.11 -2.87
N VAL A 56 -6.26 6.28 -3.22
CA VAL A 56 -4.84 6.59 -3.07
C VAL A 56 -4.39 6.51 -1.62
N LYS A 57 -5.22 6.95 -0.67
CA LYS A 57 -4.94 6.85 0.76
C LYS A 57 -4.86 5.40 1.22
N GLU A 58 -5.80 4.55 0.79
CA GLU A 58 -5.77 3.10 1.05
C GLU A 58 -4.49 2.45 0.49
N LEU A 59 -4.14 2.77 -0.76
CA LEU A 59 -2.94 2.25 -1.41
C LEU A 59 -1.64 2.70 -0.72
N ASN A 60 -1.55 3.98 -0.33
CA ASN A 60 -0.38 4.50 0.37
C ASN A 60 -0.24 3.91 1.77
N PHE A 61 -1.36 3.67 2.47
CA PHE A 61 -1.32 2.98 3.75
C PHE A 61 -0.75 1.57 3.60
N ALA A 62 -1.25 0.79 2.63
CA ALA A 62 -0.73 -0.55 2.35
C ALA A 62 0.76 -0.53 1.96
N ARG A 63 1.17 0.42 1.11
CA ARG A 63 2.57 0.62 0.70
C ARG A 63 3.48 0.85 1.91
N VAL A 64 3.15 1.82 2.75
CA VAL A 64 3.97 2.19 3.92
C VAL A 64 4.02 1.06 4.96
N SER A 65 2.90 0.38 5.20
CA SER A 65 2.87 -0.77 6.12
C SER A 65 3.79 -1.90 5.65
N LYS A 66 3.74 -2.26 4.35
CA LYS A 66 4.63 -3.28 3.76
C LYS A 66 6.11 -2.86 3.81
N MET A 67 6.40 -1.58 3.58
CA MET A 67 7.77 -1.07 3.70
C MET A 67 8.30 -1.16 5.13
N THR A 68 7.47 -0.83 6.11
CA THR A 68 7.81 -0.92 7.54
C THR A 68 8.11 -2.36 7.95
N GLU A 69 7.28 -3.30 7.47
CA GLU A 69 7.50 -4.72 7.64
C GLU A 69 8.80 -5.18 6.98
N ALA A 70 9.06 -4.77 5.73
CA ALA A 70 10.29 -5.11 5.01
C ALA A 70 11.54 -4.59 5.72
N LEU A 71 11.52 -3.35 6.22
CA LEU A 71 12.62 -2.78 7.01
C LEU A 71 12.92 -3.60 8.27
N THR A 72 11.89 -4.16 8.89
CA THR A 72 12.04 -5.01 10.07
C THR A 72 12.60 -6.39 9.70
N MET A 73 12.00 -7.03 8.69
CA MET A 73 12.36 -8.39 8.26
C MET A 73 13.76 -8.49 7.66
N TYR A 74 14.18 -7.49 6.88
CA TYR A 74 15.45 -7.50 6.14
C TYR A 74 16.51 -6.59 6.77
N SER A 75 16.42 -6.32 8.08
CA SER A 75 17.35 -5.45 8.83
C SER A 75 18.83 -5.84 8.72
N HIS A 76 19.13 -7.10 8.36
CA HIS A 76 20.48 -7.63 8.16
C HIS A 76 20.80 -8.04 6.73
N ASP A 77 19.86 -7.86 5.78
CA ASP A 77 20.01 -8.22 4.37
C ASP A 77 19.60 -7.05 3.48
N GLN A 78 20.56 -6.18 3.17
CA GLN A 78 20.30 -4.99 2.35
C GLN A 78 19.86 -5.36 0.93
N ALA A 79 20.37 -6.44 0.35
CA ALA A 79 20.02 -6.85 -1.01
C ALA A 79 18.58 -7.38 -1.07
N GLY A 80 18.17 -8.17 -0.08
CA GLY A 80 16.79 -8.61 0.10
C GLY A 80 15.85 -7.44 0.36
N LEU A 81 16.26 -6.48 1.20
CA LEU A 81 15.49 -5.26 1.45
C LEU A 81 15.24 -4.47 0.16
N ASP A 82 16.29 -4.19 -0.62
CA ASP A 82 16.18 -3.41 -1.86
C ASP A 82 15.27 -4.11 -2.87
N THR A 83 15.38 -5.44 -2.97
CA THR A 83 14.50 -6.25 -3.82
C THR A 83 13.05 -6.13 -3.37
N ARG A 84 12.80 -6.29 -2.06
CA ARG A 84 11.45 -6.23 -1.50
C ARG A 84 10.82 -4.84 -1.63
N LEU A 85 11.59 -3.78 -1.42
CA LEU A 85 11.11 -2.41 -1.60
C LEU A 85 10.72 -2.14 -3.06
N ASN A 86 11.52 -2.60 -4.02
CA ASN A 86 11.21 -2.48 -5.45
C ASN A 86 9.91 -3.23 -5.81
N GLU A 87 9.69 -4.42 -5.27
CA GLU A 87 8.43 -5.16 -5.45
C GLU A 87 7.23 -4.39 -4.90
N ILE A 88 7.35 -3.83 -3.69
CA ILE A 88 6.28 -3.03 -3.07
C ILE A 88 5.94 -1.81 -3.93
N GLU A 89 6.96 -1.14 -4.48
CA GLU A 89 6.76 -0.02 -5.41
C GLU A 89 6.03 -0.44 -6.68
N LYS A 90 6.46 -1.52 -7.32
CA LYS A 90 5.80 -2.05 -8.53
C LYS A 90 4.35 -2.42 -8.27
N GLU A 91 4.07 -3.06 -7.14
CA GLU A 91 2.70 -3.43 -6.76
C GLU A 91 1.85 -2.17 -6.54
N PHE A 92 2.38 -1.17 -5.84
CA PHE A 92 1.70 0.11 -5.63
C PHE A 92 1.40 0.80 -6.96
N GLU A 93 2.38 0.89 -7.88
CA GLU A 93 2.20 1.55 -9.17
C GLU A 93 1.18 0.84 -10.06
N ALA A 94 1.18 -0.50 -10.07
CA ALA A 94 0.19 -1.29 -10.79
C ALA A 94 -1.23 -1.02 -10.27
N ASN A 95 -1.41 -0.99 -8.94
CA ASN A 95 -2.69 -0.69 -8.33
C ASN A 95 -3.12 0.76 -8.55
N LEU A 96 -2.16 1.70 -8.49
CA LEU A 96 -2.40 3.12 -8.72
C LEU A 96 -2.86 3.38 -10.16
N ALA A 97 -2.30 2.68 -11.14
CA ALA A 97 -2.73 2.75 -12.53
C ALA A 97 -4.18 2.30 -12.74
N GLY A 98 -4.70 1.40 -11.89
CA GLY A 98 -6.10 0.98 -11.89
C GLY A 98 -7.06 1.98 -11.22
N VAL A 99 -6.54 2.92 -10.43
CA VAL A 99 -7.32 3.94 -9.71
C VAL A 99 -7.34 5.27 -10.46
N LEU A 100 -6.20 5.68 -11.02
CA LEU A 100 -6.04 6.99 -11.63
C LEU A 100 -6.44 7.00 -13.11
N LYS A 101 -7.00 8.13 -13.56
CA LYS A 101 -7.12 8.43 -14.99
C LYS A 101 -5.74 8.56 -15.62
N LYS A 102 -5.66 8.33 -16.93
CA LYS A 102 -4.41 8.33 -17.70
C LYS A 102 -3.57 9.61 -17.51
N ASP A 103 -4.19 10.79 -17.59
CA ASP A 103 -3.49 12.07 -17.47
C ASP A 103 -2.97 12.31 -16.04
N THR A 104 -3.74 11.86 -15.04
CA THR A 104 -3.35 11.90 -13.62
C THR A 104 -2.19 10.95 -13.34
N PHE A 105 -2.17 9.78 -13.98
CA PHE A 105 -1.07 8.82 -13.88
C PHE A 105 0.22 9.34 -14.54
N LEU A 106 0.13 10.09 -15.65
CA LEU A 106 1.31 10.76 -16.21
C LEU A 106 1.88 11.81 -15.24
N SER A 107 1.01 12.54 -14.55
CA SER A 107 1.41 13.51 -13.52
C SER A 107 2.10 12.83 -12.31
N TYR A 108 1.78 11.57 -12.04
CA TYR A 108 2.45 10.79 -10.99
C TYR A 108 3.94 10.56 -11.28
N ALA A 109 4.35 10.41 -12.54
CA ALA A 109 5.78 10.30 -12.89
C ALA A 109 6.58 11.54 -12.45
N SER A 110 5.97 12.73 -12.57
CA SER A 110 6.57 13.98 -12.09
C SER A 110 6.56 14.07 -10.56
N PHE A 111 5.48 13.61 -9.92
CA PHE A 111 5.39 13.54 -8.45
C PHE A 111 6.51 12.70 -7.84
N LYS A 112 6.89 11.56 -8.45
CA LYS A 112 7.99 10.71 -7.97
C LYS A 112 9.36 11.41 -7.94
N MET A 113 9.55 12.46 -8.73
CA MET A 113 10.79 13.24 -8.75
C MET A 113 10.83 14.31 -7.64
N THR A 114 9.74 14.50 -6.90
CA THR A 114 9.67 15.44 -5.78
C THR A 114 10.16 14.79 -4.48
N PRO A 115 10.64 15.56 -3.50
CA PRO A 115 11.00 15.02 -2.17
C PRO A 115 9.84 14.30 -1.48
N GLU A 116 8.60 14.69 -1.74
CA GLU A 116 7.41 14.05 -1.21
C GLU A 116 7.02 12.75 -1.92
N GLY A 117 7.53 12.54 -3.14
CA GLY A 117 7.40 11.29 -3.89
C GLY A 117 8.31 10.18 -3.38
N ASP A 118 9.39 10.52 -2.67
CA ASP A 118 10.26 9.57 -1.98
C ASP A 118 9.64 9.19 -0.62
N VAL A 119 8.79 8.17 -0.65
CA VAL A 119 8.09 7.68 0.54
C VAL A 119 9.07 7.16 1.60
N MET A 120 10.21 6.58 1.20
CA MET A 120 11.23 6.11 2.14
C MET A 120 11.89 7.28 2.88
N ALA A 121 12.16 8.39 2.19
CA ALA A 121 12.62 9.62 2.84
C ALA A 121 11.55 10.20 3.78
N MET A 122 10.27 10.11 3.42
CA MET A 122 9.15 10.58 4.24
C MET A 122 8.98 9.74 5.52
N MET A 123 9.19 8.42 5.45
CA MET A 123 9.17 7.54 6.62
C MET A 123 10.29 7.90 7.61
N LYS A 124 11.50 8.20 7.11
CA LYS A 124 12.63 8.63 7.97
C LYS A 124 12.39 9.98 8.66
N LYS A 125 11.62 10.87 8.02
CA LYS A 125 11.30 12.22 8.53
C LYS A 125 10.12 12.26 9.48
N THR A 126 9.35 11.19 9.60
CA THR A 126 8.14 11.14 10.44
C THR A 126 8.50 10.54 11.79
N PRO A 127 8.77 11.36 12.83
CA PRO A 127 9.15 10.83 14.14
C PRO A 127 7.99 10.06 14.78
N ALA A 128 8.33 9.01 15.53
CA ALA A 128 7.40 8.26 16.34
C ALA A 128 6.59 9.20 17.27
N PRO A 129 5.29 8.96 17.50
CA PRO A 129 4.54 9.72 18.50
C PRO A 129 5.22 9.57 19.87
N GLY A 130 5.80 10.65 20.38
CA GLY A 130 6.46 10.68 21.70
C GLY A 130 7.97 10.95 21.67
N ALA A 131 8.62 10.99 20.51
CA ALA A 131 9.99 11.48 20.43
C ALA A 131 9.98 13.01 20.59
N ALA A 132 10.40 13.50 21.75
CA ALA A 132 10.59 14.93 21.99
C ALA A 132 11.50 15.52 20.89
N PRO A 133 11.25 16.76 20.42
CA PRO A 133 12.14 17.41 19.48
C PRO A 133 13.52 17.55 20.13
N VAL A 134 14.53 16.94 19.51
CA VAL A 134 15.93 17.21 19.85
C VAL A 134 16.15 18.68 19.51
N ARG A 135 16.24 19.52 20.55
CA ARG A 135 16.60 20.93 20.44
C ARG A 135 18.10 21.07 20.17
#